data_AF-A0A4U6XRC3-F1
#
_entry.id   AF-A0A4U6XRC3-F1
#
_cell.length_a   1.000
_cell.length_b   1.000
_cell.length_c   1.000
_cell.angle_alpha   90.00
_cell.angle_beta   90.00
_cell.angle_gamma   90.00
#
_symmetry.space_group_name_H-M   'P 1'
#
loop_
_entity.id
_entity.type
_entity.pdbx_description
1 polymer ?
#
loop_
_entity_poly.entity_id
_entity_poly.type
_entity_poly.pdbx_seq_one_letter_code
_entity_poly.pdbx_strand_id
1 'polypeptide(L)'
;MADSRFAPTRNIQSRTKVKTGCATCRIRKVKCDENKPFCRKCVSTGRTCDGYASPFRLVFARQSINNNVHAGSCIKPGAAGLQSIRPTSTGVEIAPQDIDLLGRYFSTKTMFDVKLGCNEEARQILQASLTDPTIRHAISSLRALREQLEASVAQRTPSYGHDYGLQQYCIALGGLASRLSSPSLKDPKSTLLCCQIFISIEQVRGNYAAMTQHIIQGLGIMNEYRARPKLLPADREKIPLLDVFIIKLFAAPCKFADSPATTEPDASGTAVVVCTKQSATSRNLRVIAPDIRTGLTRIAGTTLVFLGRLSHLESAASAPRLLSEQASLLDLLDSWLVDLELVLADMRPSRPEPLSVSFLRFFHQILKVALLGALCSSPDLHTELRTEIDRLWPIAGIIEEGVKAYESRGGIRKRTRNA
;
A
#
# COMPACT_ATOMS: atom_id res chain seq x y z
N MET A 1 -0.67 0.38 -74.54
CA MET A 1 0.55 0.19 -73.72
C MET A 1 0.53 1.23 -72.61
N ALA A 2 0.72 0.78 -71.35
CA ALA A 2 1.08 1.49 -70.11
C ALA A 2 0.38 2.86 -69.83
N ASP A 3 -0.57 2.99 -68.90
CA ASP A 3 -0.49 2.84 -67.43
C ASP A 3 0.40 3.90 -66.74
N SER A 4 -0.22 4.82 -65.98
CA SER A 4 0.33 5.33 -64.71
C SER A 4 -0.70 6.17 -63.95
N ARG A 5 -1.29 5.56 -62.91
CA ARG A 5 -2.04 6.26 -61.85
C ARG A 5 -1.04 6.73 -60.80
N PHE A 6 -0.86 8.04 -60.65
CA PHE A 6 -0.12 8.60 -59.52
C PHE A 6 -0.97 8.53 -58.24
N ALA A 7 -0.67 7.56 -57.38
CA ALA A 7 -1.16 7.54 -56.00
C ALA A 7 -0.29 8.46 -55.12
N PRO A 8 -0.87 9.24 -54.20
CA PRO A 8 -0.07 10.07 -53.29
C PRO A 8 0.65 9.16 -52.29
N THR A 9 1.97 9.19 -52.30
CA THR A 9 2.83 8.52 -51.34
C THR A 9 2.56 9.09 -49.95
N ARG A 10 1.89 8.31 -49.10
CA ARG A 10 1.79 8.61 -47.67
C ARG A 10 3.19 8.51 -47.08
N ASN A 11 3.74 9.65 -46.70
CA ASN A 11 4.96 9.76 -45.94
C ASN A 11 4.75 9.11 -44.55
N ILE A 12 5.03 7.82 -44.44
CA ILE A 12 5.08 7.10 -43.17
C ILE A 12 6.45 7.38 -42.57
N GLN A 13 6.64 8.61 -42.08
CA GLN A 13 7.62 8.85 -41.04
C GLN A 13 7.21 7.97 -39.85
N SER A 14 8.04 6.97 -39.55
CA SER A 14 7.87 6.08 -38.41
C SER A 14 8.03 6.89 -37.12
N ARG A 15 6.96 7.57 -36.70
CA ARG A 15 6.91 8.24 -35.40
C ARG A 15 7.14 7.18 -34.33
N THR A 16 8.23 7.35 -33.59
CA THR A 16 8.62 6.55 -32.44
C THR A 16 7.40 6.40 -31.52
N LYS A 17 6.90 5.16 -31.35
CA LYS A 17 5.73 4.89 -30.51
C LYS A 17 6.05 5.29 -29.07
N VAL A 18 5.48 6.41 -28.62
CA VAL A 18 5.56 6.86 -27.22
C VAL A 18 4.95 5.76 -26.33
N LYS A 19 5.74 5.20 -25.41
CA LYS A 19 5.36 4.06 -24.55
C LYS A 19 4.49 4.46 -23.35
N THR A 20 4.03 5.70 -23.29
CA THR A 20 3.44 6.37 -22.12
C THR A 20 1.91 6.40 -22.11
N GLY A 21 1.23 5.94 -23.16
CA GLY A 21 -0.24 5.91 -23.21
C GLY A 21 -0.91 4.87 -22.29
N CYS A 22 -2.19 5.07 -21.96
CA CYS A 22 -2.98 4.13 -21.18
C CYS A 22 -3.15 2.78 -21.90
N ALA A 23 -3.33 1.70 -21.15
CA ALA A 23 -3.41 0.33 -21.67
C ALA A 23 -4.54 0.18 -22.70
N THR A 24 -5.72 0.75 -22.43
CA THR A 24 -6.86 0.74 -23.36
C THR A 24 -6.54 1.46 -24.67
N CYS A 25 -5.89 2.63 -24.64
CA CYS A 25 -5.48 3.35 -25.86
C CYS A 25 -4.41 2.58 -26.64
N ARG A 26 -3.50 1.89 -25.96
CA ARG A 26 -2.47 1.05 -26.59
C ARG A 26 -3.07 -0.18 -27.28
N ILE A 27 -3.99 -0.89 -26.62
CA ILE A 27 -4.74 -2.02 -27.20
C ILE A 27 -5.49 -1.56 -28.45
N ARG A 28 -6.15 -0.40 -28.36
CA ARG A 28 -6.89 0.20 -29.47
C ARG A 28 -6.00 0.83 -30.56
N LYS A 29 -4.68 0.86 -30.37
CA LYS A 29 -3.70 1.51 -31.26
C LYS A 29 -4.06 2.97 -31.58
N VAL A 30 -4.66 3.69 -30.62
CA VAL A 30 -4.99 5.12 -30.72
C VAL A 30 -4.04 5.96 -29.86
N LYS A 31 -3.69 7.17 -30.32
CA LYS A 31 -2.85 8.10 -29.54
C LYS A 31 -3.55 8.45 -28.23
N CYS A 32 -2.92 8.18 -27.09
CA CYS A 32 -3.44 8.54 -25.77
C CYS A 32 -3.21 10.03 -25.49
N ASP A 33 -4.12 10.66 -24.76
CA ASP A 33 -3.99 12.05 -24.28
C ASP A 33 -3.29 12.16 -22.91
N GLU A 34 -2.90 11.03 -22.30
CA GLU A 34 -2.05 10.94 -21.11
C GLU A 34 -2.59 11.59 -19.82
N ASN A 35 -3.83 12.07 -19.83
CA ASN A 35 -4.54 12.52 -18.63
C ASN A 35 -4.69 11.40 -17.58
N LYS A 36 -4.33 11.70 -16.33
CA LYS A 36 -4.50 10.80 -15.18
C LYS A 36 -5.69 11.26 -14.32
N PRO A 37 -6.44 10.36 -13.66
CA PRO A 37 -6.26 8.90 -13.59
C PRO A 37 -6.76 8.13 -14.83
N PHE A 38 -7.63 8.75 -15.64
CA PHE A 38 -8.19 8.17 -16.85
C PHE A 38 -7.99 9.11 -18.03
N CYS A 39 -7.63 8.57 -19.19
CA CYS A 39 -7.47 9.38 -20.39
C CYS A 39 -8.85 9.82 -20.93
N ARG A 40 -8.94 11.04 -21.44
CA ARG A 40 -10.19 11.60 -21.98
C ARG A 40 -10.73 10.77 -23.13
N LYS A 41 -9.87 10.16 -23.96
CA LYS A 41 -10.33 9.32 -25.07
C LYS A 41 -11.06 8.05 -24.66
N CYS A 42 -10.74 7.48 -23.50
CA CYS A 42 -11.48 6.34 -22.99
C CYS A 42 -12.81 6.80 -22.40
N VAL A 43 -12.77 7.83 -21.54
CA VAL A 43 -13.95 8.41 -20.89
C VAL A 43 -14.96 8.93 -21.92
N SER A 44 -14.52 9.71 -22.91
CA SER A 44 -15.38 10.31 -23.93
C SER A 44 -16.02 9.29 -24.87
N THR A 45 -15.50 8.07 -24.91
CA THR A 45 -16.05 6.98 -25.73
C THR A 45 -16.81 5.94 -24.91
N GLY A 46 -17.12 6.26 -23.64
CA GLY A 46 -17.87 5.39 -22.72
C GLY A 46 -17.13 4.12 -22.33
N ARG A 47 -15.80 4.07 -22.47
CA ARG A 47 -14.98 2.89 -22.17
C ARG A 47 -14.23 3.06 -20.86
N THR A 48 -14.17 2.00 -20.06
CA THR A 48 -13.30 1.92 -18.90
C THR A 48 -11.85 2.12 -19.33
N CYS A 49 -11.18 3.09 -18.71
CA CYS A 49 -9.77 3.33 -18.95
C CYS A 49 -8.96 2.46 -17.99
N ASP A 50 -8.28 1.44 -18.51
CA ASP A 50 -7.48 0.47 -17.76
C ASP A 50 -6.17 1.07 -17.19
N GLY A 51 -6.11 2.40 -17.13
CA GLY A 51 -4.99 3.15 -16.60
C GLY A 51 -3.72 3.06 -17.43
N TYR A 52 -2.68 3.72 -16.94
CA TYR A 52 -1.36 3.71 -17.54
C TYR A 52 -0.63 2.43 -17.19
N ALA A 53 0.22 1.94 -18.10
CA ALA A 53 0.98 0.72 -17.86
C ALA A 53 1.82 0.90 -16.59
N SER A 54 1.36 0.27 -15.51
CA SER A 54 2.19 0.01 -14.34
C SER A 54 3.32 -0.93 -14.78
N PRO A 55 4.60 -0.59 -14.51
CA PRO A 55 5.75 -1.45 -14.84
C PRO A 55 5.60 -2.90 -14.35
N PHE A 56 4.74 -3.15 -13.36
CA PHE A 56 4.49 -4.49 -12.82
C PHE A 56 3.71 -5.43 -13.75
N ARG A 57 2.95 -4.94 -14.74
CA ARG A 57 2.36 -5.85 -15.74
C ARG A 57 3.42 -6.45 -16.66
N LEU A 58 4.57 -5.79 -16.83
CA LEU A 58 5.68 -6.28 -17.66
C LEU A 58 6.59 -7.26 -16.91
N VAL A 59 6.64 -7.18 -15.58
CA VAL A 59 7.47 -8.08 -14.75
C VAL A 59 6.88 -9.49 -14.72
N PHE A 60 5.56 -9.64 -14.70
CA PHE A 60 4.91 -10.96 -14.55
C PHE A 60 4.20 -11.50 -15.79
N ALA A 61 3.98 -10.70 -16.84
CA ALA A 61 3.48 -11.22 -18.13
C ALA A 61 4.53 -12.05 -18.92
N ARG A 62 5.74 -12.25 -18.36
CA ARG A 62 6.80 -13.09 -18.98
C ARG A 62 6.82 -14.54 -18.49
N GLN A 63 5.94 -14.95 -17.58
CA GLN A 63 5.85 -16.35 -17.12
C GLN A 63 4.83 -17.19 -17.89
N SER A 64 4.17 -16.64 -18.91
CA SER A 64 3.37 -17.42 -19.85
C SER A 64 3.55 -16.87 -21.26
N ILE A 65 3.90 -17.77 -22.18
CA ILE A 65 4.08 -17.66 -23.65
C ILE A 65 5.55 -17.71 -24.14
N ASN A 66 5.77 -18.77 -24.93
CA ASN A 66 6.96 -19.36 -25.53
C ASN A 66 8.04 -18.46 -26.15
N ASN A 67 9.25 -19.04 -26.12
CA ASN A 67 10.40 -18.91 -27.04
C ASN A 67 10.10 -18.25 -28.40
N ASN A 68 10.65 -17.05 -28.62
CA ASN A 68 11.65 -16.81 -29.66
C ASN A 68 12.02 -15.32 -29.77
N VAL A 69 13.34 -15.09 -29.98
CA VAL A 69 13.90 -14.06 -30.87
C VAL A 69 13.97 -12.59 -30.36
N HIS A 70 15.22 -12.24 -30.00
CA HIS A 70 16.03 -11.10 -30.49
C HIS A 70 16.41 -9.96 -29.53
N ALA A 71 17.73 -9.76 -29.54
CA ALA A 71 18.53 -8.80 -28.82
C ALA A 71 18.32 -7.34 -29.27
N GLY A 72 18.71 -6.43 -28.37
CA GLY A 72 18.90 -5.00 -28.61
C GLY A 72 18.04 -4.15 -27.67
N SER A 73 18.52 -3.09 -27.01
CA SER A 73 19.81 -2.42 -26.99
C SER A 73 19.88 -1.64 -25.67
N CYS A 74 21.04 -1.66 -25.00
CA CYS A 74 21.31 -0.91 -23.79
C CYS A 74 21.54 0.57 -24.14
N ILE A 75 20.76 1.48 -23.55
CA ILE A 75 21.08 2.91 -23.58
C ILE A 75 22.06 3.16 -22.44
N LYS A 76 23.33 3.41 -22.78
CA LYS A 76 24.34 3.91 -21.85
C LYS A 76 24.01 5.36 -21.45
N PRO A 77 24.07 5.76 -20.17
CA PRO A 77 24.16 7.17 -19.81
C PRO A 77 25.60 7.64 -20.06
N GLY A 78 25.74 8.73 -20.78
CA GLY A 78 27.01 9.42 -21.03
C GLY A 78 27.64 9.91 -19.73
N ALA A 79 28.97 9.75 -19.67
CA ALA A 79 29.81 10.26 -18.60
C ALA A 79 29.79 11.80 -18.61
N ALA A 80 29.26 12.39 -17.54
CA ALA A 80 29.58 13.75 -17.12
C ALA A 80 30.02 13.64 -15.66
N GLY A 81 31.24 14.11 -15.39
CA GLY A 81 32.00 13.82 -14.18
C GLY A 81 31.29 14.22 -12.89
N LEU A 82 31.11 13.24 -12.01
CA LEU A 82 30.89 13.46 -10.58
C LEU A 82 32.22 13.21 -9.89
N GLN A 83 32.81 14.29 -9.37
CA GLN A 83 33.95 14.21 -8.47
C GLN A 83 33.58 13.31 -7.29
N SER A 84 34.45 12.33 -7.04
CA SER A 84 34.36 11.44 -5.88
C SER A 84 34.58 12.25 -4.61
N ILE A 85 33.49 12.63 -3.93
CA ILE A 85 33.56 13.08 -2.55
C ILE A 85 33.74 11.82 -1.71
N ARG A 86 34.96 11.63 -1.19
CA ARG A 86 35.23 10.63 -0.15
C ARG A 86 34.30 10.93 1.05
N PRO A 87 33.55 9.94 1.58
CA PRO A 87 32.78 10.16 2.78
C PRO A 87 33.75 10.24 3.96
N THR A 88 33.91 11.44 4.49
CA THR A 88 34.44 11.63 5.85
C THR A 88 33.38 11.07 6.79
N SER A 89 33.72 10.02 7.54
CA SER A 89 32.85 9.35 8.51
C SER A 89 32.58 10.24 9.73
N THR A 90 31.88 11.34 9.56
CA THR A 90 31.11 11.99 10.63
C THR A 90 29.70 11.40 10.54
N GLY A 91 29.33 10.59 11.54
CA GLY A 91 28.00 9.99 11.61
C GLY A 91 26.93 11.06 11.50
N VAL A 92 26.18 11.05 10.40
CA VAL A 92 24.99 11.91 10.26
C VAL A 92 23.95 11.36 11.24
N GLU A 93 23.81 12.01 12.39
CA GLU A 93 22.75 11.70 13.33
C GLU A 93 21.40 12.09 12.71
N ILE A 94 20.49 11.13 12.62
CA ILE A 94 19.13 11.38 12.14
C ILE A 94 18.36 12.07 13.25
N ALA A 95 17.87 13.27 12.97
CA ALA A 95 17.18 14.08 13.94
C ALA A 95 15.84 13.41 14.37
N PRO A 96 15.48 13.43 15.67
CA PRO A 96 14.21 12.86 16.14
C PRO A 96 12.98 13.45 15.44
N GLN A 97 13.05 14.72 15.01
CA GLN A 97 11.96 15.38 14.28
C GLN A 97 11.74 14.76 12.90
N ASP A 98 12.79 14.34 12.21
CA ASP A 98 12.68 13.67 10.90
C ASP A 98 12.04 12.29 11.03
N ILE A 99 12.33 11.59 12.12
CA ILE A 99 11.73 10.29 12.46
C ILE A 99 10.22 10.45 12.70
N ASP A 100 9.82 11.42 13.53
CA ASP A 100 8.41 11.70 13.80
C ASP A 100 7.66 12.14 12.53
N LEU A 101 8.28 13.02 11.73
CA LEU A 101 7.73 13.50 10.47
C LEU A 101 7.47 12.35 9.49
N LEU A 102 8.47 11.49 9.24
CA LEU A 102 8.29 10.34 8.35
C LEU A 102 7.29 9.34 8.91
N GLY A 103 7.35 9.06 10.23
CA GLY A 103 6.42 8.18 10.92
C GLY A 103 4.95 8.61 10.74
N ARG A 104 4.70 9.93 10.76
CA ARG A 104 3.38 10.51 10.49
C ARG A 104 2.92 10.26 9.06
N TYR A 105 3.83 10.23 8.09
CA TYR A 105 3.46 10.08 6.68
C TYR A 105 3.13 8.65 6.27
N PHE A 106 3.38 7.65 7.12
CA PHE A 106 3.09 6.26 6.77
C PHE A 106 1.60 5.90 6.66
N SER A 107 0.71 6.66 7.29
CA SER A 107 -0.73 6.40 7.24
C SER A 107 -1.51 7.66 7.01
N THR A 108 -2.65 7.56 6.32
CA THR A 108 -3.59 8.67 6.20
C THR A 108 -4.28 8.99 7.53
N LYS A 109 -4.42 8.00 8.43
CA LYS A 109 -5.05 8.14 9.75
C LYS A 109 -4.37 9.16 10.68
N THR A 110 -3.07 9.39 10.48
CA THR A 110 -2.28 10.34 11.29
C THR A 110 -2.69 11.80 11.07
N MET A 111 -3.45 12.11 10.00
CA MET A 111 -4.10 13.43 9.81
C MET A 111 -5.08 13.78 10.94
N PHE A 112 -5.50 12.79 11.73
CA PHE A 112 -6.44 12.95 12.86
C PHE A 112 -5.76 12.69 14.21
N ASP A 113 -4.47 13.04 14.30
CA ASP A 113 -3.63 12.91 15.50
C ASP A 113 -3.56 11.48 16.05
N VAL A 114 -3.65 10.49 15.17
CA VAL A 114 -3.47 9.08 15.52
C VAL A 114 -1.99 8.74 15.49
N LYS A 115 -1.45 8.23 16.62
CA LYS A 115 -0.07 7.73 16.69
C LYS A 115 0.01 6.30 16.15
N LEU A 116 0.94 6.06 15.23
CA LEU A 116 1.11 4.76 14.55
C LEU A 116 2.09 3.82 15.27
N GLY A 117 3.04 4.37 16.04
CA GLY A 117 4.11 3.57 16.68
C GLY A 117 5.18 3.06 15.70
N CYS A 118 5.37 3.74 14.57
CA CYS A 118 6.31 3.35 13.50
C CYS A 118 7.65 4.10 13.54
N ASN A 119 8.10 4.56 14.71
CA ASN A 119 9.33 5.36 14.84
C ASN A 119 10.58 4.56 14.49
N GLU A 120 10.60 3.25 14.78
CA GLU A 120 11.72 2.38 14.44
C GLU A 120 11.79 2.15 12.93
N GLU A 121 10.66 1.90 12.29
CA GLU A 121 10.55 1.75 10.84
C GLU A 121 10.97 3.05 10.12
N ALA A 122 10.53 4.21 10.61
CA ALA A 122 10.97 5.51 10.10
C ALA A 122 12.48 5.70 10.24
N ARG A 123 13.06 5.35 11.40
CA ARG A 123 14.51 5.41 11.62
C ARG A 123 15.27 4.53 10.62
N GLN A 124 14.84 3.28 10.43
CA GLN A 124 15.48 2.35 9.48
C GLN A 124 15.41 2.85 8.04
N ILE A 125 14.26 3.40 7.64
CA ILE A 125 14.08 3.99 6.31
C ILE A 125 15.01 5.20 6.11
N LEU A 126 15.09 6.11 7.10
CA LEU A 126 15.96 7.28 7.03
C LEU A 126 17.44 6.89 6.99
N GLN A 127 17.86 5.92 7.80
CA GLN A 127 19.23 5.38 7.77
C GLN A 127 19.58 4.80 6.41
N ALA A 128 18.69 3.97 5.84
CA ALA A 128 18.92 3.38 4.52
C ALA A 128 18.92 4.42 3.41
N SER A 129 18.16 5.51 3.54
CA SER A 129 18.13 6.60 2.56
C SER A 129 19.47 7.33 2.42
N LEU A 130 20.35 7.29 3.42
CA LEU A 130 21.68 7.91 3.32
C LEU A 130 22.53 7.26 2.21
N THR A 131 22.39 5.95 2.01
CA THR A 131 23.17 5.19 1.02
C THR A 131 22.35 4.80 -0.20
N ASP A 132 21.03 4.71 -0.07
CA ASP A 132 20.15 4.17 -1.11
C ASP A 132 19.34 5.26 -1.85
N PRO A 133 19.63 5.53 -3.15
CA PRO A 133 18.88 6.50 -3.95
C PRO A 133 17.42 6.10 -4.18
N THR A 134 17.12 4.81 -4.31
CA THR A 134 15.75 4.32 -4.53
C THR A 134 14.87 4.65 -3.32
N ILE A 135 15.39 4.45 -2.11
CA ILE A 135 14.70 4.81 -0.87
C ILE A 135 14.54 6.32 -0.75
N ARG A 136 15.56 7.13 -1.12
CA ARG A 136 15.43 8.60 -1.15
C ARG A 136 14.30 9.07 -2.04
N HIS A 137 14.22 8.56 -3.28
CA HIS A 137 13.13 8.88 -4.20
C HIS A 137 11.77 8.44 -3.66
N ALA A 138 11.70 7.27 -3.01
CA ALA A 138 10.46 6.80 -2.38
C ALA A 138 10.01 7.73 -1.22
N ILE A 139 10.92 8.18 -0.36
CA ILE A 139 10.62 9.13 0.72
C ILE A 139 10.14 10.47 0.15
N SER A 140 10.84 11.02 -0.85
CA SER A 140 10.45 12.29 -1.48
C SER A 140 9.06 12.21 -2.11
N SER A 141 8.73 11.08 -2.74
CA SER A 141 7.39 10.81 -3.25
C SER A 141 6.34 10.83 -2.14
N LEU A 142 6.56 10.05 -1.08
CA LEU A 142 5.62 9.95 0.03
C LEU A 142 5.36 11.32 0.66
N ARG A 143 6.42 12.09 0.93
CA ARG A 143 6.31 13.46 1.48
C ARG A 143 5.46 14.36 0.58
N ALA A 144 5.83 14.48 -0.69
CA ALA A 144 5.14 15.37 -1.63
C ALA A 144 3.66 15.02 -1.81
N LEU A 145 3.33 13.72 -1.95
CA LEU A 145 1.95 13.28 -2.09
C LEU A 145 1.16 13.46 -0.79
N ARG A 146 1.79 13.27 0.37
CA ARG A 146 1.14 13.42 1.68
C ARG A 146 0.83 14.88 2.00
N GLU A 147 1.79 15.78 1.80
CA GLU A 147 1.60 17.23 1.95
C GLU A 147 0.48 17.75 1.05
N GLN A 148 0.40 17.26 -0.19
CA GLN A 148 -0.68 17.62 -1.10
C GLN A 148 -2.04 17.12 -0.59
N LEU A 149 -2.12 15.88 -0.09
CA LEU A 149 -3.35 15.34 0.47
C LEU A 149 -3.81 16.18 1.68
N GLU A 150 -2.88 16.52 2.59
CA GLU A 150 -3.16 17.38 3.74
C GLU A 150 -3.63 18.78 3.32
N ALA A 151 -2.98 19.39 2.33
CA ALA A 151 -3.41 20.68 1.76
C ALA A 151 -4.81 20.62 1.16
N SER A 152 -5.15 19.51 0.48
CA SER A 152 -6.48 19.30 -0.11
C SER A 152 -7.58 19.15 0.95
N VAL A 153 -7.27 18.48 2.07
CA VAL A 153 -8.18 18.36 3.23
C VAL A 153 -8.36 19.72 3.91
N ALA A 154 -7.29 20.51 4.00
CA ALA A 154 -7.30 21.86 4.54
C ALA A 154 -7.85 22.94 3.57
N GLN A 155 -8.34 22.55 2.38
CA GLN A 155 -8.86 23.45 1.33
C GLN A 155 -7.86 24.55 0.88
N ARG A 156 -6.55 24.27 1.00
CA ARG A 156 -5.49 25.17 0.54
C ARG A 156 -5.23 24.94 -0.95
N THR A 157 -4.79 25.98 -1.67
CA THR A 157 -4.45 25.86 -3.10
C THR A 157 -3.37 24.80 -3.31
N PRO A 158 -3.60 23.76 -4.12
CA PRO A 158 -2.64 22.70 -4.31
C PRO A 158 -1.40 23.24 -5.06
N SER A 159 -0.23 23.02 -4.46
CA SER A 159 1.06 23.29 -5.10
C SER A 159 1.39 22.23 -6.15
N TYR A 160 2.35 22.52 -7.04
CA TYR A 160 2.91 21.65 -8.10
C TYR A 160 3.52 20.31 -7.61
N GLY A 161 3.32 19.93 -6.34
CA GLY A 161 3.89 18.75 -5.69
C GLY A 161 3.37 17.40 -6.21
N HIS A 162 2.19 17.35 -6.86
CA HIS A 162 1.63 16.09 -7.36
C HIS A 162 2.50 15.43 -8.42
N ASP A 163 2.89 16.21 -9.42
CA ASP A 163 3.65 15.73 -10.57
C ASP A 163 5.06 15.35 -10.14
N TYR A 164 5.66 16.14 -9.24
CA TYR A 164 6.93 15.78 -8.59
C TYR A 164 6.81 14.48 -7.82
N GLY A 165 5.81 14.33 -6.94
CA GLY A 165 5.61 13.12 -6.13
C GLY A 165 5.46 11.86 -6.99
N LEU A 166 4.64 11.93 -8.04
CA LEU A 166 4.49 10.82 -9.00
C LEU A 166 5.77 10.53 -9.78
N GLN A 167 6.54 11.56 -10.16
CA GLN A 167 7.82 11.37 -10.82
C GLN A 167 8.82 10.64 -9.91
N GLN A 168 8.95 11.09 -8.65
CA GLN A 168 9.80 10.44 -7.66
C GLN A 168 9.36 8.99 -7.41
N TYR A 169 8.06 8.74 -7.38
CA TYR A 169 7.53 7.38 -7.26
C TYR A 169 7.97 6.48 -8.42
N CYS A 170 7.82 6.96 -9.66
CA CYS A 170 8.23 6.21 -10.85
C CYS A 170 9.74 5.90 -10.86
N ILE A 171 10.58 6.83 -10.41
CA ILE A 171 12.03 6.63 -10.29
C ILE A 171 12.32 5.53 -9.25
N ALA A 172 11.69 5.61 -8.08
CA ALA A 172 11.83 4.61 -7.03
C ALA A 172 11.37 3.21 -7.50
N LEU A 173 10.23 3.13 -8.19
CA LEU A 173 9.74 1.89 -8.79
C LEU A 173 10.74 1.30 -9.80
N GLY A 174 11.30 2.14 -10.67
CA GLY A 174 12.31 1.72 -11.64
C GLY A 174 13.59 1.20 -10.97
N GLY A 175 14.04 1.88 -9.92
CA GLY A 175 15.17 1.45 -9.10
C GLY A 175 14.94 0.09 -8.43
N LEU A 176 13.76 -0.13 -7.83
CA LEU A 176 13.40 -1.40 -7.23
C LEU A 176 13.31 -2.52 -8.28
N ALA A 177 12.65 -2.26 -9.41
CA ALA A 177 12.50 -3.24 -10.49
C ALA A 177 13.86 -3.68 -11.07
N SER A 178 14.81 -2.74 -11.21
CA SER A 178 16.17 -3.05 -11.66
C SER A 178 16.90 -4.01 -10.70
N ARG A 179 16.69 -3.88 -9.38
CA ARG A 179 17.31 -4.76 -8.39
C ARG A 179 16.71 -6.14 -8.41
N LEU A 180 15.38 -6.23 -8.44
CA LEU A 180 14.66 -7.51 -8.47
C LEU A 180 14.96 -8.31 -9.75
N SER A 181 15.34 -7.63 -10.84
CA SER A 181 15.69 -8.26 -12.10
C SER A 181 17.09 -8.90 -12.11
N SER A 182 17.97 -8.57 -11.15
CA SER A 182 19.33 -9.08 -11.08
C SER A 182 19.50 -10.03 -9.88
N PRO A 183 19.77 -11.34 -10.08
CA PRO A 183 19.92 -12.30 -8.99
C PRO A 183 21.03 -11.95 -7.97
N SER A 184 22.08 -11.25 -8.42
CA SER A 184 23.24 -10.86 -7.60
C SER A 184 23.03 -9.59 -6.78
N LEU A 185 21.96 -8.83 -7.02
CA LEU A 185 21.67 -7.55 -6.36
C LEU A 185 20.39 -7.59 -5.51
N LYS A 186 19.92 -8.79 -5.16
CA LYS A 186 18.76 -8.94 -4.26
C LYS A 186 19.16 -8.48 -2.85
N ASP A 187 18.93 -7.20 -2.58
CA ASP A 187 18.96 -6.64 -1.23
C ASP A 187 17.55 -6.72 -0.63
N PRO A 188 17.26 -7.74 0.21
CA PRO A 188 15.96 -7.90 0.85
C PRO A 188 15.65 -6.71 1.78
N LYS A 189 16.67 -6.09 2.39
CA LYS A 189 16.50 -4.96 3.29
C LYS A 189 15.94 -3.77 2.54
N SER A 190 16.62 -3.29 1.50
CA SER A 190 16.11 -2.16 0.72
C SER A 190 14.75 -2.45 0.08
N THR A 191 14.54 -3.67 -0.41
CA THR A 191 13.26 -4.07 -1.01
C THR A 191 12.12 -3.95 -0.01
N LEU A 192 12.29 -4.45 1.21
CA LEU A 192 11.24 -4.40 2.24
C LEU A 192 10.98 -2.97 2.74
N LEU A 193 12.03 -2.13 2.86
CA LEU A 193 11.86 -0.71 3.16
C LEU A 193 11.10 0.02 2.03
N CYS A 194 11.39 -0.31 0.77
CA CYS A 194 10.61 0.21 -0.36
C CYS A 194 9.15 -0.25 -0.28
N CYS A 195 8.87 -1.52 0.06
CA CYS A 195 7.50 -1.99 0.25
C CYS A 195 6.77 -1.19 1.34
N GLN A 196 7.40 -0.90 2.49
CA GLN A 196 6.80 -0.07 3.54
C GLN A 196 6.37 1.31 3.00
N ILE A 197 7.28 1.99 2.30
CA ILE A 197 7.01 3.33 1.74
C ILE A 197 5.95 3.26 0.63
N PHE A 198 5.99 2.25 -0.24
CA PHE A 198 5.06 2.10 -1.35
C PHE A 198 3.65 1.75 -0.89
N ILE A 199 3.50 0.96 0.17
CA ILE A 199 2.20 0.76 0.85
C ILE A 199 1.61 2.10 1.29
N SER A 200 2.41 2.97 1.89
CA SER A 200 1.98 4.31 2.30
C SER A 200 1.65 5.21 1.10
N ILE A 201 2.45 5.20 0.04
CA ILE A 201 2.18 5.96 -1.19
C ILE A 201 0.86 5.52 -1.83
N GLU A 202 0.64 4.21 -1.98
CA GLU A 202 -0.56 3.70 -2.64
C GLU A 202 -1.83 3.95 -1.80
N GLN A 203 -1.71 3.96 -0.46
CA GLN A 203 -2.79 4.41 0.42
C GLN A 203 -3.13 5.89 0.23
N VAL A 204 -2.12 6.77 0.13
CA VAL A 204 -2.33 8.21 -0.15
C VAL A 204 -2.99 8.41 -1.51
N ARG A 205 -2.68 7.55 -2.49
CA ARG A 205 -3.25 7.56 -3.84
C ARG A 205 -4.59 6.84 -3.97
N GLY A 206 -5.09 6.19 -2.91
CA GLY A 206 -6.32 5.41 -2.93
C GLY A 206 -6.26 4.11 -3.77
N ASN A 207 -5.06 3.65 -4.11
CA ASN A 207 -4.84 2.50 -4.99
C ASN A 207 -4.57 1.22 -4.17
N TYR A 208 -5.64 0.67 -3.61
CA TYR A 208 -5.56 -0.48 -2.69
C TYR A 208 -5.09 -1.77 -3.36
N ALA A 209 -5.34 -1.96 -4.66
CA ALA A 209 -4.79 -3.12 -5.37
C ALA A 209 -3.25 -3.09 -5.42
N ALA A 210 -2.64 -1.94 -5.75
CA ALA A 210 -1.19 -1.81 -5.74
C ALA A 210 -0.63 -1.87 -4.31
N MET A 211 -1.33 -1.30 -3.32
CA MET A 211 -0.99 -1.45 -1.90
C MET A 211 -0.89 -2.94 -1.51
N THR A 212 -1.90 -3.73 -1.89
CA THR A 212 -1.92 -5.19 -1.67
C THR A 212 -0.77 -5.89 -2.38
N GLN A 213 -0.34 -5.42 -3.56
CA GLN A 213 0.85 -5.97 -4.21
C GLN A 213 2.11 -5.80 -3.40
N HIS A 214 2.35 -4.60 -2.86
CA HIS A 214 3.51 -4.38 -2.01
C HIS A 214 3.46 -5.21 -0.72
N ILE A 215 2.26 -5.44 -0.18
CA ILE A 215 2.02 -6.34 0.96
C ILE A 215 2.37 -7.79 0.59
N ILE A 216 1.71 -8.35 -0.41
CA ILE A 216 1.86 -9.76 -0.83
C ILE A 216 3.32 -10.07 -1.17
N GLN A 217 3.95 -9.23 -1.99
CA GLN A 217 5.33 -9.44 -2.42
C GLN A 217 6.31 -9.28 -1.27
N GLY A 218 6.11 -8.27 -0.42
CA GLY A 218 6.97 -8.06 0.72
C GLY A 218 6.87 -9.18 1.77
N LEU A 219 5.66 -9.69 2.04
CA LEU A 219 5.48 -10.86 2.91
C LEU A 219 6.11 -12.12 2.30
N GLY A 220 6.01 -12.29 0.98
CA GLY A 220 6.70 -13.36 0.25
C GLY A 220 8.22 -13.31 0.40
N ILE A 221 8.82 -12.12 0.28
CA ILE A 221 10.27 -11.91 0.48
C ILE A 221 10.67 -12.16 1.92
N MET A 222 9.90 -11.68 2.90
CA MET A 222 10.13 -11.99 4.31
C MET A 222 10.17 -13.51 4.55
N ASN A 223 9.28 -14.26 3.91
CA ASN A 223 9.26 -15.71 4.03
C ASN A 223 10.47 -16.37 3.33
N GLU A 224 10.80 -15.97 2.09
CA GLU A 224 11.94 -16.49 1.32
C GLU A 224 13.27 -16.32 2.07
N TYR A 225 13.51 -15.12 2.60
CA TYR A 225 14.72 -14.77 3.35
C TYR A 225 14.65 -15.15 4.82
N ARG A 226 13.60 -15.87 5.23
CA ARG A 226 13.36 -16.30 6.60
C ARG A 226 13.49 -15.14 7.57
N ALA A 227 12.82 -14.00 7.40
CA ALA A 227 12.94 -12.86 8.33
C ALA A 227 12.65 -13.24 9.80
N ARG A 228 11.84 -14.29 10.03
CA ARG A 228 11.53 -14.87 11.35
C ARG A 228 12.38 -16.11 11.67
N PRO A 229 12.65 -16.41 12.96
CA PRO A 229 13.53 -17.54 13.35
C PRO A 229 12.91 -18.88 12.97
N LYS A 230 13.74 -19.82 12.51
CA LYS A 230 13.37 -21.25 12.38
C LYS A 230 13.98 -22.04 13.53
N LEU A 231 13.43 -21.93 14.75
CA LEU A 231 13.85 -22.70 15.95
C LEU A 231 15.37 -22.75 16.29
N LEU A 232 16.23 -22.05 15.54
CA LEU A 232 17.67 -22.00 15.62
C LEU A 232 18.13 -20.59 15.24
N PRO A 233 19.15 -20.04 15.91
CA PRO A 233 19.62 -18.69 15.66
C PRO A 233 20.42 -18.68 14.35
N ALA A 234 19.96 -17.90 13.38
CA ALA A 234 20.82 -17.51 12.26
C ALA A 234 21.36 -16.11 12.57
N ASP A 235 22.67 -15.96 12.45
CA ASP A 235 23.37 -14.68 12.36
C ASP A 235 22.67 -13.83 11.28
N ARG A 236 21.98 -12.77 11.69
CA ARG A 236 21.10 -12.01 10.79
C ARG A 236 21.42 -10.54 10.86
N GLU A 237 21.86 -10.00 9.72
CA GLU A 237 21.50 -8.64 9.36
C GLU A 237 20.00 -8.48 9.58
N LYS A 238 19.60 -7.53 10.44
CA LYS A 238 18.20 -7.32 10.80
C LYS A 238 17.40 -6.94 9.55
N ILE A 239 16.70 -7.92 8.98
CA ILE A 239 15.76 -7.73 7.88
C ILE A 239 14.55 -6.93 8.41
N PRO A 240 14.09 -5.88 7.71
CA PRO A 240 12.92 -5.11 8.13
C PRO A 240 11.68 -6.00 8.24
N LEU A 241 10.94 -5.86 9.34
CA LEU A 241 9.74 -6.63 9.63
C LEU A 241 8.51 -5.94 9.04
N LEU A 242 8.20 -6.24 7.78
CA LEU A 242 7.05 -5.66 7.06
C LEU A 242 5.71 -6.07 7.69
N ASP A 243 5.59 -7.29 8.21
CA ASP A 243 4.41 -7.77 8.94
C ASP A 243 4.06 -6.84 10.13
N VAL A 244 5.05 -6.45 10.95
CA VAL A 244 4.89 -5.52 12.07
C VAL A 244 4.42 -4.16 11.58
N PHE A 245 5.03 -3.64 10.52
CA PHE A 245 4.63 -2.36 9.92
C PHE A 245 3.17 -2.38 9.46
N ILE A 246 2.75 -3.43 8.74
CA ILE A 246 1.38 -3.57 8.23
C ILE A 246 0.40 -3.71 9.41
N ILE A 247 0.72 -4.51 10.42
CA ILE A 247 -0.16 -4.68 11.58
C ILE A 247 -0.36 -3.35 12.31
N LYS A 248 0.70 -2.58 12.55
CA LYS A 248 0.59 -1.23 13.13
C LYS A 248 -0.29 -0.32 12.26
N LEU A 249 -0.08 -0.35 10.94
CA LEU A 249 -0.83 0.46 9.98
C LEU A 249 -2.35 0.20 10.04
N PHE A 250 -2.75 -1.06 10.10
CA PHE A 250 -4.15 -1.46 10.12
C PHE A 250 -4.79 -1.35 11.51
N ALA A 251 -4.05 -1.70 12.58
CA ALA A 251 -4.51 -1.59 13.97
C ALA A 251 -4.74 -0.15 14.43
N ALA A 252 -4.09 0.84 13.80
CA ALA A 252 -4.28 2.24 14.14
C ALA A 252 -5.77 2.65 14.06
N PRO A 253 -6.31 3.33 15.10
CA PRO A 253 -7.68 3.80 15.12
C PRO A 253 -8.04 4.63 13.88
N CYS A 254 -9.24 4.41 13.36
CA CYS A 254 -9.77 5.12 12.20
C CYS A 254 -10.83 6.13 12.65
N LYS A 255 -10.40 7.35 13.00
CA LYS A 255 -11.31 8.43 13.43
C LYS A 255 -12.15 9.05 12.30
N PHE A 256 -11.98 8.58 11.05
CA PHE A 256 -12.75 9.05 9.89
C PHE A 256 -14.29 8.89 10.05
N ALA A 257 -14.74 8.05 10.98
CA ALA A 257 -16.15 7.81 11.27
C ALA A 257 -16.70 8.64 12.45
N ASP A 258 -15.83 9.29 13.23
CA ASP A 258 -16.22 10.14 14.35
C ASP A 258 -16.61 11.50 13.78
N SER A 259 -17.87 11.91 13.98
CA SER A 259 -18.31 13.23 13.53
C SER A 259 -17.49 14.28 14.28
N PRO A 260 -16.98 15.34 13.62
CA PRO A 260 -16.40 16.45 14.36
C PRO A 260 -17.48 17.00 15.29
N ALA A 261 -17.18 17.06 16.58
CA ALA A 261 -18.01 17.79 17.52
C ALA A 261 -17.87 19.28 17.15
N THR A 262 -18.84 19.82 16.43
CA THR A 262 -18.98 21.27 16.27
C THR A 262 -19.42 21.84 17.62
N THR A 263 -18.48 22.41 18.36
CA THR A 263 -18.74 23.36 19.43
C THR A 263 -19.10 24.70 18.81
N GLU A 264 -20.38 25.02 18.76
CA GLU A 264 -20.85 26.39 18.57
C GLU A 264 -20.89 27.08 19.95
N PRO A 265 -20.42 28.33 20.09
CA PRO A 265 -20.54 29.08 21.33
C PRO A 265 -21.95 29.70 21.43
N ASP A 266 -22.77 29.21 22.35
CA ASP A 266 -23.99 29.92 22.75
C ASP A 266 -23.65 31.03 23.78
N ALA A 267 -24.43 32.11 23.73
CA ALA A 267 -24.26 33.38 24.44
C ALA A 267 -24.33 33.33 25.99
N SER A 268 -24.12 32.16 26.61
CA SER A 268 -24.14 31.96 28.07
C SER A 268 -22.92 31.17 28.61
N GLY A 269 -21.86 30.99 27.81
CA GLY A 269 -20.56 30.50 28.31
C GLY A 269 -20.54 29.09 28.90
N THR A 270 -21.59 28.29 28.71
CA THR A 270 -21.66 26.90 29.19
C THR A 270 -21.71 25.97 27.99
N ALA A 271 -20.66 25.17 27.79
CA ALA A 271 -20.58 24.20 26.72
C ALA A 271 -21.60 23.07 26.95
N VAL A 272 -22.71 23.08 26.20
CA VAL A 272 -23.66 21.96 26.14
C VAL A 272 -23.43 21.18 24.86
N VAL A 273 -23.27 19.86 24.97
CA VAL A 273 -23.21 18.95 23.82
C VAL A 273 -24.59 18.90 23.16
N VAL A 274 -24.81 19.69 22.12
CA VAL A 274 -26.04 19.62 21.31
C VAL A 274 -25.89 18.50 20.29
N CYS A 275 -26.50 17.34 20.58
CA CYS A 275 -26.72 16.29 19.59
C CYS A 275 -27.76 16.77 18.57
N THR A 276 -27.32 17.32 17.45
CA THR A 276 -28.19 17.61 16.31
C THR A 276 -28.84 16.30 15.84
N LYS A 277 -30.17 16.27 15.78
CA LYS A 277 -30.97 15.12 15.33
C LYS A 277 -30.56 14.72 13.90
N GLN A 278 -29.68 13.72 13.76
CA GLN A 278 -29.35 13.12 12.47
C GLN A 278 -30.42 12.08 12.09
N SER A 279 -30.76 12.04 10.79
CA SER A 279 -31.79 11.14 10.25
C SER A 279 -31.48 9.67 10.54
N ALA A 280 -32.53 8.87 10.75
CA ALA A 280 -32.47 7.44 11.05
C ALA A 280 -31.67 6.60 10.03
N THR A 281 -31.46 7.12 8.82
CA THR A 281 -30.65 6.49 7.76
C THR A 281 -29.14 6.51 8.02
N SER A 282 -28.62 7.43 8.86
CA SER A 282 -27.18 7.52 9.22
C SER A 282 -26.76 6.51 10.29
N ARG A 283 -27.66 6.16 11.23
CA ARG A 283 -27.36 5.22 12.33
C ARG A 283 -27.03 3.81 11.86
N ASN A 284 -27.67 3.35 10.77
CA ASN A 284 -27.59 1.96 10.32
C ASN A 284 -26.29 1.58 9.56
N LEU A 285 -25.42 2.53 9.22
CA LEU A 285 -24.12 2.25 8.57
C LEU A 285 -22.96 2.13 9.58
N ARG A 286 -23.20 2.46 10.85
CA ARG A 286 -22.20 2.37 11.94
C ARG A 286 -22.28 1.07 12.76
N VAL A 287 -23.20 0.17 12.44
CA VAL A 287 -23.48 -1.04 13.25
C VAL A 287 -22.75 -2.25 12.67
N ILE A 288 -21.43 -2.18 12.60
CA ILE A 288 -20.65 -3.35 13.02
C ILE A 288 -20.38 -3.01 14.48
N ALA A 289 -20.80 -3.83 15.43
CA ALA A 289 -20.63 -3.52 16.85
C ALA A 289 -19.22 -2.97 17.10
N PRO A 290 -19.05 -1.81 17.78
CA PRO A 290 -17.73 -1.29 18.15
C PRO A 290 -16.79 -2.38 18.71
N ASP A 291 -17.38 -3.41 19.32
CA ASP A 291 -16.75 -4.61 19.86
C ASP A 291 -16.01 -5.47 18.81
N ILE A 292 -16.50 -5.59 17.57
CA ILE A 292 -15.84 -6.44 16.54
C ILE A 292 -14.52 -5.81 16.09
N ARG A 293 -14.51 -4.51 15.75
CA ARG A 293 -13.26 -3.81 15.40
C ARG A 293 -12.30 -3.78 16.59
N THR A 294 -12.82 -3.54 17.79
CA THR A 294 -12.03 -3.52 19.02
C THR A 294 -11.42 -4.89 19.30
N GLY A 295 -12.17 -5.96 19.06
CA GLY A 295 -11.71 -7.34 19.17
C GLY A 295 -10.52 -7.63 18.25
N LEU A 296 -10.63 -7.30 16.96
CA LEU A 296 -9.53 -7.52 16.02
C LEU A 296 -8.29 -6.66 16.35
N THR A 297 -8.51 -5.43 16.80
CA THR A 297 -7.44 -4.52 17.23
C THR A 297 -6.72 -5.06 18.48
N ARG A 298 -7.47 -5.65 19.42
CA ARG A 298 -6.91 -6.33 20.60
C ARG A 298 -6.07 -7.53 20.20
N ILE A 299 -6.58 -8.39 19.31
CA ILE A 299 -5.82 -9.53 18.78
C ILE A 299 -4.53 -9.04 18.11
N ALA A 300 -4.61 -7.99 17.27
CA ALA A 300 -3.43 -7.39 16.64
C ALA A 300 -2.38 -6.89 17.64
N GLY A 301 -2.82 -6.26 18.75
CA GLY A 301 -1.94 -5.83 19.83
C GLY A 301 -1.20 -7.02 20.46
N THR A 302 -1.92 -8.10 20.79
CA THR A 302 -1.31 -9.33 21.32
C THR A 302 -0.37 -9.98 20.30
N THR A 303 -0.72 -9.99 19.01
CA THR A 303 0.15 -10.46 17.92
C THR A 303 1.44 -9.65 17.84
N LEU A 304 1.40 -8.32 17.96
CA LEU A 304 2.62 -7.49 17.96
C LEU A 304 3.53 -7.81 19.14
N VAL A 305 2.97 -8.02 20.34
CA VAL A 305 3.73 -8.42 21.54
C VAL A 305 4.37 -9.80 21.35
N PHE A 306 3.62 -10.75 20.78
CA PHE A 306 4.13 -12.08 20.42
C PHE A 306 5.28 -11.99 19.42
N LEU A 307 5.10 -11.29 18.30
CA LEU A 307 6.12 -11.10 17.27
C LEU A 307 7.36 -10.37 17.79
N GLY A 308 7.20 -9.44 18.73
CA GLY A 308 8.31 -8.76 19.39
C GLY A 308 9.15 -9.73 20.23
N ARG A 309 8.52 -10.62 21.00
CA ARG A 309 9.24 -11.66 21.76
C ARG A 309 10.03 -12.61 20.86
N LEU A 310 9.50 -12.96 19.69
CA LEU A 310 10.22 -13.78 18.70
C LEU A 310 11.52 -13.14 18.21
N SER A 311 11.57 -11.81 18.12
CA SER A 311 12.75 -11.07 17.68
C SER A 311 13.90 -11.08 18.70
N HIS A 312 13.64 -11.51 19.95
CA HIS A 312 14.60 -11.56 21.05
C HIS A 312 14.91 -13.00 21.51
N LEU A 313 14.50 -14.01 20.73
CA LEU A 313 14.75 -15.40 21.11
C LEU A 313 16.19 -15.81 20.90
N GLU A 314 16.87 -16.07 22.02
CA GLU A 314 18.25 -16.56 22.05
C GLU A 314 18.33 -18.08 22.30
N SER A 315 17.25 -18.72 22.80
CA SER A 315 17.24 -20.14 23.18
C SER A 315 16.00 -20.89 22.68
N ALA A 316 16.20 -22.16 22.30
CA ALA A 316 15.15 -23.07 21.87
C ALA A 316 14.22 -23.54 23.01
N ALA A 317 14.59 -23.30 24.28
CA ALA A 317 13.82 -23.76 25.45
C ALA A 317 12.41 -23.15 25.54
N SER A 318 12.20 -21.94 24.98
CA SER A 318 10.89 -21.27 24.95
C SER A 318 10.02 -21.66 23.75
N ALA A 319 10.51 -22.49 22.83
CA ALA A 319 9.80 -22.82 21.59
C ALA A 319 8.42 -23.46 21.81
N PRO A 320 8.21 -24.43 22.72
CA PRO A 320 6.90 -25.06 22.90
C PRO A 320 5.84 -24.08 23.40
N ARG A 321 6.22 -23.19 24.33
CA ARG A 321 5.32 -22.15 24.84
C ARG A 321 4.89 -21.20 23.73
N LEU A 322 5.81 -20.79 22.88
CA LEU A 322 5.51 -19.86 21.80
C LEU A 322 4.67 -20.48 20.68
N LEU A 323 4.85 -21.78 20.41
CA LEU A 323 3.97 -22.53 19.51
C LEU A 323 2.55 -22.61 20.07
N SER A 324 2.40 -22.84 21.38
CA SER A 324 1.09 -22.81 22.05
C SER A 324 0.45 -21.42 22.01
N GLU A 325 1.22 -20.36 22.22
CA GLU A 325 0.73 -18.98 22.10
C GLU A 325 0.34 -18.63 20.65
N GLN A 326 1.10 -19.08 19.65
CA GLN A 326 0.77 -18.93 18.23
C GLN A 326 -0.56 -19.62 17.90
N ALA A 327 -0.75 -20.87 18.35
CA ALA A 327 -1.99 -21.61 18.15
C ALA A 327 -3.19 -20.88 18.79
N SER A 328 -3.04 -20.43 20.05
CA SER A 328 -4.09 -19.67 20.72
C SER A 328 -4.45 -18.36 20.00
N LEU A 329 -3.48 -17.66 19.40
CA LEU A 329 -3.76 -16.46 18.61
C LEU A 329 -4.48 -16.77 17.29
N LEU A 330 -4.16 -17.90 16.65
CA LEU A 330 -4.88 -18.37 15.47
C LEU A 330 -6.33 -18.75 15.82
N ASP A 331 -6.55 -19.47 16.93
CA ASP A 331 -7.90 -19.81 17.41
C ASP A 331 -8.73 -18.54 17.72
N LEU A 332 -8.10 -17.52 18.32
CA LEU A 332 -8.75 -16.24 18.56
C LEU A 332 -9.14 -15.51 17.26
N LEU A 333 -8.30 -15.58 16.22
CA LEU A 333 -8.63 -15.01 14.90
C LEU A 333 -9.79 -15.76 14.23
N ASP A 334 -9.79 -17.08 14.30
CA ASP A 334 -10.86 -17.89 13.71
C ASP A 334 -12.19 -17.68 14.45
N SER A 335 -12.16 -17.65 15.79
CA SER A 335 -13.32 -17.28 16.61
C SER A 335 -13.84 -15.89 16.27
N TRP A 336 -12.94 -14.90 16.12
CA TRP A 336 -13.35 -13.55 15.76
C TRP A 336 -14.02 -13.49 14.37
N LEU A 337 -13.55 -14.30 13.42
CA LEU A 337 -14.16 -14.36 12.08
C LEU A 337 -15.58 -14.93 12.17
N VAL A 338 -15.78 -15.99 12.95
CA VAL A 338 -17.12 -16.55 13.22
C VAL A 338 -18.05 -15.48 13.80
N ASP A 339 -17.59 -14.73 14.82
CA ASP A 339 -18.37 -13.65 15.42
C ASP A 339 -18.75 -12.56 14.41
N LEU A 340 -17.81 -12.19 13.51
CA LEU A 340 -18.10 -11.25 12.43
C LEU A 340 -19.20 -11.77 11.51
N GLU A 341 -19.12 -13.03 11.06
CA GLU A 341 -20.13 -13.60 10.16
C GLU A 341 -21.51 -13.69 10.82
N LEU A 342 -21.58 -14.00 12.11
CA LEU A 342 -22.84 -13.99 12.87
C LEU A 342 -23.47 -12.60 12.89
N VAL A 343 -22.68 -11.57 13.21
CA VAL A 343 -23.15 -10.16 13.18
C VAL A 343 -23.62 -9.75 11.78
N LEU A 344 -22.96 -10.23 10.72
CA LEU A 344 -23.36 -9.96 9.35
C LEU A 344 -24.63 -10.69 8.93
N ALA A 345 -24.84 -11.93 9.41
CA ALA A 345 -26.05 -12.70 9.13
C ALA A 345 -27.31 -12.02 9.71
N ASP A 346 -27.19 -11.36 10.87
CA ASP A 346 -28.26 -10.58 11.49
C ASP A 346 -28.60 -9.29 10.70
N MET A 347 -27.64 -8.78 9.93
CA MET A 347 -27.79 -7.55 9.16
C MET A 347 -28.37 -7.84 7.77
N ARG A 348 -29.67 -7.53 7.58
CA ARG A 348 -30.49 -7.74 6.35
C ARG A 348 -29.69 -8.05 5.06
N PRO A 349 -29.91 -9.21 4.40
CA PRO A 349 -29.11 -9.71 3.28
C PRO A 349 -29.19 -8.90 1.96
N SER A 350 -29.99 -7.83 1.91
CA SER A 350 -30.28 -7.06 0.69
C SER A 350 -29.27 -5.95 0.39
N ARG A 351 -28.21 -5.80 1.19
CA ARG A 351 -27.23 -4.71 1.04
C ARG A 351 -25.84 -5.25 0.71
N PRO A 352 -25.08 -4.55 -0.16
CA PRO A 352 -23.68 -4.88 -0.37
C PRO A 352 -22.91 -4.76 0.95
N GLU A 353 -21.92 -5.63 1.15
CA GLU A 353 -21.06 -5.62 2.32
C GLU A 353 -20.48 -4.20 2.56
N PRO A 354 -20.56 -3.66 3.79
CA PRO A 354 -19.95 -2.38 4.08
C PRO A 354 -18.44 -2.42 3.86
N LEU A 355 -17.88 -1.40 3.21
CA LEU A 355 -16.43 -1.30 2.94
C LEU A 355 -15.57 -1.48 4.21
N SER A 356 -16.06 -1.04 5.37
CA SER A 356 -15.38 -1.25 6.65
C SER A 356 -15.25 -2.72 7.05
N VAL A 357 -16.20 -3.58 6.68
CA VAL A 357 -16.11 -5.04 6.87
C VAL A 357 -15.03 -5.61 5.99
N SER A 358 -14.98 -5.23 4.71
CA SER A 358 -13.97 -5.72 3.77
C SER A 358 -12.56 -5.39 4.23
N PHE A 359 -12.33 -4.19 4.79
CA PHE A 359 -11.07 -3.83 5.44
C PHE A 359 -10.76 -4.66 6.70
N LEU A 360 -11.77 -5.03 7.49
CA LEU A 360 -11.59 -5.90 8.66
C LEU A 360 -11.22 -7.33 8.23
N ARG A 361 -11.89 -7.88 7.20
CA ARG A 361 -11.51 -9.18 6.59
C ARG A 361 -10.09 -9.16 6.07
N PHE A 362 -9.70 -8.08 5.38
CA PHE A 362 -8.33 -7.92 4.89
C PHE A 362 -7.31 -7.90 6.02
N PHE A 363 -7.62 -7.18 7.10
CA PHE A 363 -6.73 -7.11 8.26
C PHE A 363 -6.64 -8.44 9.02
N HIS A 364 -7.75 -9.15 9.19
CA HIS A 364 -7.78 -10.51 9.73
C HIS A 364 -6.86 -11.45 8.92
N GLN A 365 -6.98 -11.42 7.59
CA GLN A 365 -6.16 -12.25 6.72
C GLN A 365 -4.66 -11.91 6.85
N ILE A 366 -4.30 -10.64 6.97
CA ILE A 366 -2.91 -10.21 7.25
C ILE A 366 -2.41 -10.78 8.59
N LEU A 367 -3.21 -10.70 9.65
CA LEU A 367 -2.83 -11.23 10.97
C LEU A 367 -2.61 -12.73 10.91
N LYS A 368 -3.47 -13.46 10.19
CA LYS A 368 -3.34 -14.90 9.99
C LYS A 368 -2.04 -15.24 9.25
N VAL A 369 -1.75 -14.56 8.15
CA VAL A 369 -0.49 -14.71 7.39
C VAL A 369 0.74 -14.41 8.27
N ALA A 370 0.70 -13.33 9.04
CA ALA A 370 1.81 -12.96 9.93
C ALA A 370 2.05 -14.00 11.02
N LEU A 371 0.98 -14.55 11.63
CA LEU A 371 1.08 -15.59 12.64
C LEU A 371 1.58 -16.91 12.07
N LEU A 372 1.04 -17.37 10.95
CA LEU A 372 1.50 -18.60 10.29
C LEU A 372 2.97 -18.48 9.86
N GLY A 373 3.39 -17.30 9.37
CA GLY A 373 4.78 -17.03 9.01
C GLY A 373 5.73 -16.81 10.20
N ALA A 374 5.23 -16.73 11.43
CA ALA A 374 6.03 -16.36 12.61
C ALA A 374 6.92 -17.49 13.14
N LEU A 375 6.39 -18.72 13.19
CA LEU A 375 7.09 -19.92 13.64
C LEU A 375 6.76 -21.08 12.71
N CYS A 376 7.77 -21.86 12.33
CA CYS A 376 7.58 -23.06 11.54
C CYS A 376 7.05 -24.21 12.41
N SER A 377 5.75 -24.48 12.34
CA SER A 377 5.09 -25.62 13.00
C SER A 377 4.95 -26.85 12.10
N SER A 378 4.99 -26.69 10.77
CA SER A 378 4.68 -27.75 9.79
C SER A 378 5.65 -27.75 8.58
N PRO A 379 5.98 -28.93 8.01
CA PRO A 379 6.73 -29.04 6.76
C PRO A 379 5.97 -28.46 5.53
N ASP A 380 4.64 -28.47 5.54
CA ASP A 380 3.79 -27.93 4.46
C ASP A 380 3.48 -26.43 4.59
N LEU A 381 4.00 -25.80 5.65
CA LEU A 381 3.69 -24.40 6.01
C LEU A 381 3.96 -23.40 4.88
N HIS A 382 4.94 -23.67 4.01
CA HIS A 382 5.22 -22.79 2.89
C HIS A 382 4.08 -22.76 1.86
N THR A 383 3.45 -23.91 1.60
CA THR A 383 2.29 -24.03 0.71
C THR A 383 1.07 -23.38 1.35
N GLU A 384 0.84 -23.67 2.63
CA GLU A 384 -0.26 -23.09 3.41
C GLU A 384 -0.17 -21.56 3.48
N LEU A 385 1.01 -21.04 3.82
CA LEU A 385 1.26 -19.60 3.88
C LEU A 385 1.06 -18.93 2.52
N ARG A 386 1.47 -19.58 1.41
CA ARG A 386 1.22 -19.07 0.06
C ARG A 386 -0.27 -19.02 -0.25
N THR A 387 -1.02 -20.07 0.09
CA THR A 387 -2.48 -20.09 -0.07
C THR A 387 -3.15 -18.96 0.72
N GLU A 388 -2.72 -18.72 1.96
CA GLU A 388 -3.27 -17.63 2.79
C GLU A 388 -2.85 -16.24 2.26
N ILE A 389 -1.67 -16.10 1.67
CA ILE A 389 -1.26 -14.86 0.97
C ILE A 389 -2.13 -14.63 -0.27
N ASP A 390 -2.40 -15.65 -1.07
CA ASP A 390 -3.20 -15.54 -2.30
C ASP A 390 -4.65 -15.14 -2.02
N ARG A 391 -5.19 -15.47 -0.83
CA ARG A 391 -6.51 -15.04 -0.37
C ARG A 391 -6.63 -13.52 -0.15
N LEU A 392 -5.53 -12.77 -0.07
CA LEU A 392 -5.57 -11.30 0.04
C LEU A 392 -6.07 -10.62 -1.24
N TRP A 393 -5.86 -11.25 -2.40
CA TRP A 393 -6.20 -10.66 -3.70
C TRP A 393 -7.70 -10.43 -3.92
N PRO A 394 -8.59 -11.43 -3.72
CA PRO A 394 -10.03 -11.22 -3.86
C PRO A 394 -10.55 -10.12 -2.92
N ILE A 395 -10.10 -10.09 -1.67
CA ILE A 395 -10.52 -9.09 -0.67
C ILE A 395 -10.10 -7.68 -1.11
N ALA A 396 -8.90 -7.55 -1.67
CA ALA A 396 -8.40 -6.27 -2.17
C ALA A 396 -9.21 -5.75 -3.38
N GLY A 397 -9.67 -6.65 -4.27
CA GLY A 397 -10.56 -6.29 -5.37
C GLY A 397 -11.87 -5.67 -4.88
N ILE A 398 -12.49 -6.30 -3.86
CA ILE A 398 -13.71 -5.80 -3.21
C ILE A 398 -13.47 -4.42 -2.59
N ILE A 399 -12.35 -4.22 -1.90
CA ILE A 399 -11.99 -2.93 -1.31
C ILE A 399 -11.82 -1.87 -2.39
N GLU A 400 -11.11 -2.16 -3.48
CA GLU A 400 -10.88 -1.20 -4.55
C GLU A 400 -12.18 -0.75 -5.22
N GLU A 401 -13.07 -1.69 -5.54
CA GLU A 401 -14.39 -1.39 -6.10
C GLU A 401 -15.25 -0.59 -5.12
N GLY A 402 -15.26 -0.99 -3.84
CA GLY A 402 -15.99 -0.31 -2.78
C GLY A 402 -15.53 1.14 -2.56
N VAL A 403 -14.22 1.39 -2.59
CA VAL A 403 -13.64 2.74 -2.51
C VAL A 403 -14.06 3.60 -3.71
N LYS A 404 -13.92 3.08 -4.93
CA LYS A 404 -14.33 3.80 -6.16
C LYS A 404 -15.81 4.16 -6.12
N ALA A 405 -16.66 3.25 -5.66
CA ALA A 405 -18.10 3.48 -5.50
C ALA A 405 -18.38 4.56 -4.44
N TYR A 406 -17.64 4.56 -3.32
CA TYR A 406 -17.76 5.55 -2.26
C TYR A 406 -17.37 6.96 -2.73
N GLU A 407 -16.23 7.10 -3.41
CA GLU A 407 -15.75 8.38 -3.94
C GLU A 407 -16.73 8.96 -4.98
N SER A 408 -17.27 8.10 -5.85
CA SER A 408 -18.26 8.49 -6.85
C SER A 408 -19.53 9.06 -6.21
N ARG A 409 -20.00 8.45 -5.10
CA ARG A 409 -21.16 8.95 -4.33
C ARG A 409 -20.85 10.25 -3.57
N GLY A 410 -19.63 10.39 -3.05
CA GLY A 410 -19.16 11.62 -2.38
C GLY A 410 -19.08 12.82 -3.33
N GLY A 411 -18.65 12.60 -4.57
CA GLY A 411 -18.62 13.62 -5.63
C GLY A 411 -20.02 14.12 -6.02
N ILE A 412 -21.02 13.23 -6.04
CA ILE A 412 -22.42 13.58 -6.31
C ILE A 412 -22.98 14.47 -5.18
N ARG A 413 -22.74 14.12 -3.91
CA ARG A 413 -23.18 14.90 -2.74
C ARG A 413 -22.58 16.31 -2.67
N LYS A 414 -21.33 16.49 -3.14
CA LYS A 414 -20.69 17.83 -3.21
C LYS A 414 -21.29 18.70 -4.32
N ARG A 415 -21.70 18.11 -5.45
CA ARG A 415 -22.36 18.84 -6.55
C ARG A 415 -23.77 19.32 -6.20
N THR A 416 -24.52 18.54 -5.43
CA THR A 416 -25.87 18.90 -4.98
C THR A 416 -25.93 19.88 -3.80
N ARG A 417 -24.79 20.18 -3.15
CA ARG A 417 -24.70 21.21 -2.10
C ARG A 417 -24.25 22.58 -2.62
N ASN A 418 -23.71 22.62 -3.84
CA ASN A 418 -23.21 23.82 -4.50
C ASN A 418 -24.09 24.26 -5.68
N ALA A 419 -25.25 23.61 -5.87
CA ALA A 419 -26.33 23.98 -6.77
C ALA A 419 -27.56 24.25 -5.89
#